data_AF-A0A4Y5MZM7-F1
#
_entry.id   AF-A0A4Y5MZM7-F1
#
_cell.length_a   1.000
_cell.length_b   1.000
_cell.length_c   1.000
_cell.angle_alpha   90.00
_cell.angle_beta   90.00
_cell.angle_gamma   90.00
#
_symmetry.space_group_name_H-M   'P 1'
#
loop_
_entity.id
_entity.type
_entity.pdbx_description
1 polymer ?
#
loop_
_entity_poly.entity_id
_entity_poly.type
_entity_poly.pdbx_seq_one_letter_code
_entity_poly.pdbx_strand_id
1 'polypeptide(L)'
;MQYYNIKYITRTAESSLICKALLKYGYSKFKLEILEYCEPSTVIEKEQNYIDLLNPDYNILKVAGSLFGYKHSPETINKMREIALNRSDETKARLREAALGKTYNHTEETKIKIRNAILGKKHSEETKKKLSIIQSNRIKQPISGFKLQVKDMQTGEIFIYDSLRIAGKELHSNHNSIKYNLNNKKLFRGRYLITRIDSD
;
A
#
# COMPACT_ATOMS: atom_id res chain seq x y z
N MET A 1 3.94 7.17 -32.65
CA MET A 1 4.26 6.10 -33.64
C MET A 1 4.37 4.75 -32.95
N GLN A 2 3.25 4.05 -32.69
CA GLN A 2 3.24 2.81 -31.87
C GLN A 2 3.74 1.57 -32.63
N TYR A 3 3.64 1.55 -33.96
CA TYR A 3 4.02 0.43 -34.81
C TYR A 3 5.53 0.20 -34.97
N TYR A 4 6.41 1.04 -34.41
CA TYR A 4 7.85 0.75 -34.33
C TYR A 4 8.24 0.11 -32.99
N ASN A 5 7.31 0.01 -32.04
CA ASN A 5 7.57 -0.56 -30.74
C ASN A 5 7.28 -2.07 -30.74
N ILE A 6 8.33 -2.88 -30.68
CA ILE A 6 8.24 -4.34 -30.70
C ILE A 6 7.30 -4.86 -29.59
N LYS A 7 7.39 -4.32 -28.36
CA LYS A 7 6.53 -4.75 -27.25
C LYS A 7 5.04 -4.51 -27.54
N TYR A 8 4.73 -3.39 -28.19
CA TYR A 8 3.36 -3.06 -28.59
C TYR A 8 2.84 -4.07 -29.62
N ILE A 9 3.64 -4.35 -30.65
CA ILE A 9 3.25 -5.23 -31.75
C ILE A 9 3.11 -6.66 -31.24
N THR A 10 4.06 -7.18 -30.46
CA THR A 10 3.98 -8.53 -29.88
C THR A 10 2.72 -8.71 -29.04
N ARG A 11 2.37 -7.74 -28.21
CA ARG A 11 1.17 -7.80 -27.36
C ARG A 11 -0.13 -7.71 -28.18
N THR A 12 -0.16 -6.85 -29.20
CA THR A 12 -1.38 -6.56 -29.98
C THR A 12 -1.54 -7.49 -31.18
N ALA A 13 -0.53 -8.31 -31.48
CA ALA A 13 -0.53 -9.20 -32.63
C ALA A 13 -1.70 -10.17 -32.60
N GLU A 14 -2.20 -10.62 -31.45
CA GLU A 14 -3.32 -11.57 -31.41
C GLU A 14 -4.59 -11.03 -32.10
N SER A 15 -4.88 -9.73 -31.91
CA SER A 15 -6.10 -9.08 -32.37
C SER A 15 -5.94 -8.15 -33.58
N SER A 16 -4.71 -7.81 -33.98
CA SER A 16 -4.44 -6.89 -35.10
C SER A 16 -3.72 -7.58 -36.27
N LEU A 17 -4.36 -7.59 -37.44
CA LEU A 17 -3.82 -8.21 -38.66
C LEU A 17 -2.50 -7.57 -39.11
N ILE A 18 -2.41 -6.24 -39.09
CA ILE A 18 -1.19 -5.53 -39.47
C ILE A 18 -0.04 -5.83 -38.51
N CYS A 19 -0.31 -5.97 -37.20
CA CYS A 19 0.71 -6.35 -36.23
C CYS A 19 1.23 -7.78 -36.48
N LYS A 20 0.37 -8.74 -36.83
CA LYS A 20 0.81 -10.10 -37.23
C LYS A 20 1.71 -10.04 -38.48
N ALA A 21 1.31 -9.27 -39.47
CA ALA A 21 2.04 -9.15 -40.72
C ALA A 21 3.42 -8.50 -40.52
N LEU A 22 3.50 -7.47 -39.68
CA LEU A 22 4.76 -6.83 -39.29
C LEU A 22 5.71 -7.80 -38.57
N LEU A 23 5.21 -8.65 -37.67
CA LEU A 23 6.04 -9.69 -37.03
C LEU A 23 6.51 -10.77 -37.99
N LYS A 24 5.68 -11.14 -38.97
CA LYS A 24 5.96 -12.23 -39.90
C LYS A 24 6.92 -11.82 -41.03
N TYR A 25 6.71 -10.64 -41.61
CA TYR A 25 7.44 -10.19 -42.80
C TYR A 25 8.48 -9.11 -42.52
N GLY A 26 8.49 -8.54 -41.31
CA GLY A 26 9.41 -7.49 -40.90
C GLY A 26 9.10 -6.13 -41.53
N TYR A 27 9.73 -5.08 -41.01
CA TYR A 27 9.50 -3.70 -41.45
C TYR A 27 9.94 -3.41 -42.88
N SER A 28 10.90 -4.16 -43.43
CA SER A 28 11.42 -3.93 -44.78
C SER A 28 10.38 -4.08 -45.90
N LYS A 29 9.26 -4.77 -45.62
CA LYS A 29 8.15 -4.97 -46.56
C LYS A 29 7.00 -3.97 -46.38
N PHE A 30 7.12 -3.05 -45.42
CA PHE A 30 6.12 -2.03 -45.13
C PHE A 30 6.73 -0.64 -45.23
N LYS A 31 5.95 0.32 -45.73
CA LYS A 31 6.30 1.73 -45.76
C LYS A 31 5.18 2.51 -45.06
N LEU A 32 5.56 3.46 -44.22
CA LEU A 32 4.62 4.40 -43.62
C LEU A 32 4.67 5.72 -44.39
N GLU A 33 3.52 6.19 -44.84
CA GLU A 33 3.37 7.41 -45.63
C GLU A 33 2.14 8.18 -45.15
N ILE A 34 2.25 9.51 -45.09
CA ILE A 34 1.15 10.39 -44.68
C ILE A 34 0.36 10.73 -45.94
N LEU A 35 -0.93 10.34 -45.98
CA LEU A 35 -1.78 10.56 -47.15
C LEU A 35 -2.28 12.01 -47.24
N GLU A 36 -2.74 12.59 -46.12
CA GLU A 36 -3.28 13.95 -46.07
C GLU A 36 -3.08 14.54 -44.67
N TYR A 37 -2.77 15.84 -44.60
CA TYR A 37 -2.85 16.62 -43.37
C TYR A 37 -4.23 17.28 -43.29
N CYS A 38 -4.96 17.04 -42.21
CA CYS A 38 -6.31 17.54 -42.02
C CYS A 38 -6.52 18.08 -40.61
N GLU A 39 -7.57 18.88 -40.44
CA GLU A 39 -8.01 19.40 -39.16
C GLU A 39 -8.70 18.30 -38.32
N PRO A 40 -8.59 18.32 -36.98
CA PRO A 40 -9.16 17.29 -36.10
C PRO A 40 -10.65 17.01 -36.31
N SER A 41 -11.42 18.02 -36.74
CA SER A 41 -12.85 17.92 -36.98
C SER A 41 -13.22 17.07 -38.19
N THR A 42 -12.34 16.96 -39.19
CA THR A 42 -12.61 16.27 -40.46
C THR A 42 -11.92 14.91 -40.57
N VAL A 43 -11.13 14.52 -39.56
CA VAL A 43 -10.33 13.28 -39.54
C VAL A 43 -11.18 12.04 -39.84
N ILE A 44 -12.34 11.89 -39.19
CA ILE A 44 -13.17 10.68 -39.32
C ILE A 44 -13.77 10.58 -40.73
N GLU A 45 -14.23 11.70 -41.29
CA GLU A 45 -14.79 11.74 -42.65
C GLU A 45 -13.72 11.38 -43.69
N LYS A 46 -12.53 11.95 -43.55
CA LYS A 46 -11.39 11.65 -44.43
C LYS A 46 -10.92 10.20 -44.29
N GLU A 47 -10.84 9.69 -43.06
CA GLU A 47 -10.50 8.29 -42.80
C GLU A 47 -11.49 7.34 -43.48
N GLN A 48 -12.79 7.60 -43.37
CA GLN A 48 -13.82 6.80 -44.04
C GLN A 48 -13.63 6.82 -45.57
N ASN A 49 -13.42 8.00 -46.16
CA ASN A 49 -13.21 8.14 -47.59
C ASN A 49 -12.02 7.29 -48.09
N TYR A 50 -10.90 7.26 -47.36
CA TYR A 50 -9.74 6.45 -47.74
C TYR A 50 -9.97 4.95 -47.52
N ILE A 51 -10.70 4.57 -46.46
CA ILE A 51 -11.07 3.16 -46.24
C ILE A 51 -11.95 2.65 -47.38
N ASP A 52 -12.96 3.43 -47.79
CA ASP A 52 -13.87 3.03 -48.86
C ASP A 52 -13.21 3.05 -50.24
N LEU A 53 -12.33 4.03 -50.50
CA LEU A 53 -11.63 4.16 -51.77
C LEU A 53 -10.56 3.07 -51.97
N LEU A 54 -9.76 2.81 -50.94
CA LEU A 54 -8.62 1.88 -51.04
C LEU A 54 -8.97 0.44 -50.66
N ASN A 55 -10.07 0.25 -49.93
CA ASN A 55 -10.52 -1.04 -49.38
C ASN A 55 -9.35 -1.90 -48.82
N PRO A 56 -8.60 -1.42 -47.82
CA PRO A 56 -7.36 -2.04 -47.39
C PRO A 56 -7.58 -3.35 -46.63
N ASP A 57 -6.87 -4.41 -47.03
CA ASP A 57 -6.98 -5.77 -46.45
C ASP A 57 -6.69 -5.85 -44.94
N TYR A 58 -5.84 -4.95 -44.44
CA TYR A 58 -5.43 -4.97 -43.03
C TYR A 58 -6.41 -4.24 -42.10
N ASN A 59 -7.38 -3.50 -42.63
CA ASN A 59 -8.40 -2.82 -41.83
C ASN A 59 -9.53 -3.80 -41.48
N ILE A 60 -9.68 -4.09 -40.19
CA ILE A 60 -10.74 -4.97 -39.69
C ILE A 60 -12.07 -4.21 -39.61
N LEU A 61 -12.03 -2.96 -39.13
CA LEU A 61 -13.19 -2.08 -39.07
C LEU A 61 -13.36 -1.38 -40.41
N LYS A 62 -14.54 -1.56 -41.01
CA LYS A 62 -14.91 -0.92 -42.28
C LYS A 62 -15.45 0.50 -42.11
N VAL A 63 -15.82 0.84 -40.88
CA VAL A 63 -16.37 2.14 -40.53
C VAL A 63 -15.36 2.85 -39.65
N ALA A 64 -14.93 4.04 -40.07
CA ALA A 64 -14.10 4.95 -39.32
C ALA A 64 -14.84 5.41 -38.07
N GLY A 65 -14.13 5.54 -36.96
CA GLY A 65 -14.75 5.93 -35.71
C GLY A 65 -13.73 6.17 -34.61
N SER A 66 -14.15 6.95 -33.61
CA SER A 66 -13.34 7.27 -32.45
C SER A 66 -14.01 6.76 -31.18
N LEU A 67 -13.22 6.10 -30.33
CA LEU A 67 -13.62 5.77 -28.96
C LEU A 67 -13.51 6.98 -28.02
N PHE A 68 -12.99 8.12 -28.50
CA PHE A 68 -12.84 9.30 -27.67
C PHE A 68 -14.20 9.82 -27.23
N GLY A 69 -14.41 9.90 -25.91
CA GLY A 69 -15.69 10.31 -25.33
C GLY A 69 -16.79 9.24 -25.33
N TYR A 70 -16.51 8.02 -25.83
CA TYR A 70 -17.47 6.92 -25.78
C TYR A 70 -17.82 6.56 -24.33
N LYS A 71 -19.12 6.48 -24.04
CA LYS A 71 -19.64 6.07 -22.74
C LYS A 71 -20.40 4.76 -22.90
N HIS A 72 -20.13 3.80 -22.03
CA HIS A 72 -20.88 2.55 -21.99
C HIS A 72 -22.36 2.80 -21.67
N SER A 73 -23.23 1.94 -22.22
CA SER A 73 -24.65 1.96 -21.88
C SER A 73 -24.86 1.62 -20.39
N PRO A 74 -25.95 2.12 -19.77
CA PRO A 74 -26.27 1.76 -18.38
C PRO A 74 -26.35 0.25 -18.14
N GLU A 75 -26.87 -0.50 -19.11
CA GLU A 75 -26.93 -1.96 -19.07
C GLU A 75 -25.54 -2.60 -19.04
N THR A 76 -24.62 -2.12 -19.88
CA THR A 76 -23.23 -2.62 -19.91
C THR A 76 -22.53 -2.30 -18.60
N ILE A 77 -22.75 -1.10 -18.04
CA ILE A 77 -22.21 -0.70 -16.73
C ILE A 77 -22.70 -1.64 -15.63
N ASN A 78 -24.00 -1.98 -15.63
CA ASN A 78 -24.57 -2.92 -14.67
C ASN A 78 -23.98 -4.32 -14.80
N LYS A 79 -23.84 -4.85 -16.02
CA LYS A 79 -23.18 -6.15 -16.28
C LYS A 79 -21.74 -6.16 -15.77
N MET A 80 -20.97 -5.11 -16.05
CA MET A 80 -19.60 -4.98 -15.53
C MET A 80 -19.56 -4.93 -14.00
N ARG A 81 -20.53 -4.25 -13.37
CA ARG A 81 -20.66 -4.19 -11.91
C ARG A 81 -20.97 -5.56 -11.31
N GLU A 82 -21.89 -6.32 -11.90
CA GLU A 82 -22.24 -7.67 -11.44
C GLU A 82 -21.04 -8.62 -11.51
N ILE A 83 -20.29 -8.60 -12.63
CA ILE A 83 -19.06 -9.38 -12.77
C ILE A 83 -18.03 -8.98 -11.70
N ALA A 84 -17.91 -7.69 -11.41
CA ALA A 84 -16.97 -7.19 -10.41
C ALA A 84 -17.33 -7.62 -8.97
N LEU A 85 -18.62 -7.73 -8.66
CA LEU A 85 -19.13 -8.21 -7.36
C LEU A 85 -18.97 -9.73 -7.22
N ASN A 86 -19.23 -10.48 -8.29
CA ASN A 86 -19.23 -11.95 -8.31
C ASN A 86 -17.89 -12.56 -8.75
N ARG A 87 -16.77 -11.89 -8.48
CA ARG A 87 -15.44 -12.43 -8.82
C ARG A 87 -15.16 -13.74 -8.09
N SER A 88 -14.53 -14.70 -8.78
CA SER A 88 -14.04 -15.93 -8.17
C SER A 88 -12.97 -15.65 -7.11
N ASP A 89 -12.84 -16.56 -6.14
CA ASP A 89 -11.88 -16.38 -5.05
C ASP A 89 -10.43 -16.44 -5.53
N GLU A 90 -10.14 -17.23 -6.58
CA GLU A 90 -8.84 -17.23 -7.26
C GLU A 90 -8.52 -15.84 -7.83
N THR A 91 -9.49 -15.20 -8.49
CA THR A 91 -9.31 -13.85 -9.05
C THR A 91 -9.07 -12.83 -7.94
N LYS A 92 -9.82 -12.93 -6.83
CA LYS A 92 -9.60 -12.06 -5.66
C LYS A 92 -8.20 -12.25 -5.06
N ALA A 93 -7.70 -13.49 -5.01
CA ALA A 93 -6.35 -13.78 -4.52
C ALA A 93 -5.28 -13.14 -5.42
N ARG A 94 -5.37 -13.30 -6.74
CA ARG A 94 -4.45 -12.68 -7.70
C ARG A 94 -4.47 -11.16 -7.63
N LEU A 95 -5.65 -10.54 -7.47
CA LEU A 95 -5.76 -9.09 -7.28
C LEU A 95 -5.09 -8.63 -5.98
N ARG A 96 -5.23 -9.40 -4.89
CA ARG A 96 -4.54 -9.11 -3.62
C ARG A 96 -3.03 -9.23 -3.75
N GLU A 97 -2.55 -10.30 -4.38
CA GLU A 97 -1.12 -10.51 -4.63
C GLU A 97 -0.52 -9.36 -5.44
N ALA A 98 -1.20 -8.95 -6.53
CA ALA A 98 -0.77 -7.83 -7.35
C ALA A 98 -0.83 -6.46 -6.64
N ALA A 99 -1.61 -6.35 -5.56
CA ALA A 99 -1.69 -5.16 -4.73
C ALA A 99 -0.67 -5.18 -3.57
N LEU A 100 -0.19 -6.36 -3.17
CA LEU A 100 0.76 -6.51 -2.08
C LEU A 100 2.09 -5.81 -2.43
N GLY A 101 2.63 -5.04 -1.49
CA GLY A 101 3.87 -4.28 -1.69
C GLY A 101 3.72 -2.98 -2.49
N LYS A 102 2.55 -2.68 -3.06
CA LYS A 102 2.30 -1.37 -3.64
C LYS A 102 1.94 -0.37 -2.54
N THR A 103 2.81 0.61 -2.33
CA THR A 103 2.52 1.77 -1.48
C THR A 103 2.02 2.91 -2.36
N TYR A 104 0.81 3.39 -2.09
CA TYR A 104 0.30 4.59 -2.73
C TYR A 104 0.51 5.77 -1.79
N ASN A 105 1.30 6.75 -2.22
CA ASN A 105 1.41 8.00 -1.49
C ASN A 105 0.15 8.82 -1.77
N HIS A 106 -0.76 8.87 -0.79
CA HIS A 106 -1.94 9.70 -0.88
C HIS A 106 -1.59 11.18 -0.97
N THR A 107 -2.30 11.93 -1.81
CA THR A 107 -2.26 13.40 -1.82
C THR A 107 -2.76 13.96 -0.50
N GLU A 108 -2.35 15.19 -0.15
CA GLU A 108 -2.79 15.83 1.09
C GLU A 108 -4.32 15.96 1.19
N GLU A 109 -4.99 16.31 0.09
CA GLU A 109 -6.46 16.34 0.03
C GLU A 109 -7.09 14.98 0.39
N THR A 110 -6.48 13.89 -0.09
CA THR A 110 -6.97 12.54 0.18
C THR A 110 -6.74 12.15 1.63
N LYS A 111 -5.60 12.53 2.22
CA LYS A 111 -5.33 12.33 3.65
C LYS A 111 -6.34 13.06 4.53
N ILE A 112 -6.70 14.29 4.17
CA ILE A 112 -7.72 15.08 4.89
C ILE A 112 -9.08 14.38 4.82
N LYS A 113 -9.50 13.91 3.64
CA LYS A 113 -10.76 13.16 3.47
C LYS A 113 -10.79 11.89 4.32
N ILE A 114 -9.70 11.11 4.32
CA ILE A 114 -9.58 9.91 5.15
C ILE A 114 -9.67 10.25 6.64
N ARG A 115 -8.96 11.30 7.08
CA ARG A 115 -9.01 11.79 8.46
C ARG A 115 -10.43 12.16 8.87
N ASN A 116 -11.13 12.96 8.06
CA ASN A 116 -12.49 13.40 8.35
C ASN A 116 -13.47 12.22 8.42
N ALA A 117 -13.30 11.19 7.60
CA ALA A 117 -14.15 10.00 7.61
C ALA A 117 -13.95 9.08 8.83
N ILE A 118 -12.80 9.19 9.50
CA ILE A 118 -12.44 8.40 10.69
C ILE A 118 -12.68 9.20 11.98
N LEU A 119 -12.64 10.53 11.90
CA LEU A 119 -12.80 11.41 13.06
C LEU A 119 -14.12 11.10 13.79
N GLY A 120 -14.02 10.89 15.11
CA GLY A 120 -15.17 10.57 15.97
C GLY A 120 -15.57 9.09 16.03
N LYS A 121 -15.03 8.22 15.18
CA LYS A 121 -15.29 6.77 15.27
C LYS A 121 -14.50 6.17 16.44
N LYS A 122 -15.20 5.42 17.30
CA LYS A 122 -14.60 4.64 18.39
C LYS A 122 -14.48 3.18 17.97
N HIS A 123 -13.43 2.51 18.42
CA HIS A 123 -13.30 1.06 18.27
C HIS A 123 -14.41 0.34 19.05
N SER A 124 -14.89 -0.79 18.52
CA SER A 124 -15.81 -1.68 19.23
C SER A 124 -15.10 -2.35 20.42
N GLU A 125 -15.89 -2.83 21.38
CA GLU A 125 -15.35 -3.54 22.56
C GLU A 125 -14.56 -4.79 22.16
N GLU A 126 -14.99 -5.52 21.13
CA GLU A 126 -14.25 -6.66 20.61
C GLU A 126 -12.88 -6.27 20.06
N THR A 127 -12.80 -5.18 19.28
CA THR A 127 -11.54 -4.68 18.74
C THR A 127 -10.61 -4.21 19.87
N LYS A 128 -11.15 -3.52 20.89
CA LYS A 128 -10.39 -3.12 22.07
C LYS A 128 -9.81 -4.32 22.82
N LYS A 129 -10.59 -5.39 23.01
CA LYS A 129 -10.10 -6.63 23.63
C LYS A 129 -8.96 -7.26 22.82
N LYS A 130 -9.10 -7.37 21.50
CA LYS A 130 -8.04 -7.88 20.61
C LYS A 130 -6.76 -7.05 20.73
N LEU A 131 -6.88 -5.72 20.70
CA LEU A 131 -5.74 -4.81 20.87
C LEU A 131 -5.08 -4.96 22.24
N SER A 132 -5.85 -5.15 23.31
CA SER A 132 -5.35 -5.38 24.67
C SER A 132 -4.54 -6.68 24.78
N ILE A 133 -5.03 -7.77 24.19
CA ILE A 133 -4.31 -9.05 24.15
C ILE A 133 -2.98 -8.91 23.41
N ILE A 134 -2.99 -8.26 22.23
CA ILE A 134 -1.78 -8.01 21.44
C ILE A 134 -0.77 -7.18 22.25
N GLN A 135 -1.24 -6.13 22.93
CA GLN A 135 -0.38 -5.27 23.74
C GLN A 135 0.24 -6.02 24.93
N SER A 136 -0.53 -6.92 25.56
CA SER A 136 -0.07 -7.73 26.69
C SER A 136 0.96 -8.78 26.27
N ASN A 137 0.82 -9.32 25.05
CA ASN A 137 1.72 -10.33 24.50
C ASN A 137 2.99 -9.74 23.84
N ARG A 138 3.26 -8.43 23.98
CA ARG A 138 4.48 -7.83 23.41
C ARG A 138 5.72 -8.31 24.15
N ILE A 139 6.60 -9.03 23.44
CA ILE A 139 7.88 -9.53 23.93
C ILE A 139 8.89 -8.39 24.16
N LYS A 140 8.90 -7.38 23.28
CA LYS A 140 9.76 -6.19 23.41
C LYS A 140 8.89 -4.97 23.69
N GLN A 141 9.14 -4.32 24.82
CA GLN A 141 8.56 -3.01 25.10
C GLN A 141 9.35 -1.94 24.31
N PRO A 142 8.67 -0.93 23.74
CA PRO A 142 9.31 0.11 22.93
C PRO A 142 10.30 0.97 23.72
N ILE A 143 10.19 0.96 25.06
CA ILE A 143 11.15 1.57 25.98
C ILE A 143 11.61 0.42 26.87
N SER A 144 12.84 -0.06 26.64
CA SER A 144 13.46 -1.02 27.56
C SER A 144 13.68 -0.33 28.91
N GLY A 145 13.30 -1.00 30.01
CA GLY A 145 13.72 -0.57 31.33
C GLY A 145 15.25 -0.60 31.44
N PHE A 146 15.79 0.11 32.44
CA PHE A 146 17.18 -0.04 32.84
C PHE A 146 17.26 -0.93 34.07
N LYS A 147 18.34 -1.71 34.17
CA LYS A 147 18.62 -2.55 35.33
C LYS A 147 19.03 -1.66 36.51
N LEU A 148 18.65 -2.08 37.71
CA LEU A 148 18.98 -1.35 38.93
C LEU A 148 19.38 -2.31 40.03
N GLN A 149 20.26 -1.84 40.90
CA GLN A 149 20.78 -2.53 42.05
C GLN A 149 20.17 -1.92 43.31
N VAL A 150 19.68 -2.74 44.22
CA VAL A 150 19.19 -2.35 45.54
C VAL A 150 20.10 -3.01 46.58
N LYS A 151 20.87 -2.21 47.32
CA LYS A 151 21.72 -2.67 48.41
C LYS A 151 21.04 -2.38 49.75
N ASP A 152 20.86 -3.39 50.58
CA ASP A 152 20.41 -3.24 51.96
C ASP A 152 21.60 -2.83 52.84
N MET A 153 21.47 -1.70 53.55
CA MET A 153 22.52 -1.18 54.42
C MET A 153 22.55 -1.85 55.80
N GLN A 154 21.51 -2.60 56.18
CA GLN A 154 21.46 -3.32 57.45
C GLN A 154 22.04 -4.73 57.35
N THR A 155 21.75 -5.44 56.25
CA THR A 155 22.20 -6.82 56.04
C THR A 155 23.39 -6.93 55.07
N GLY A 156 23.65 -5.89 54.28
CA GLY A 156 24.70 -5.89 53.24
C GLY A 156 24.29 -6.59 51.94
N GLU A 157 23.07 -7.12 51.85
CA GLU A 157 22.58 -7.87 50.70
C GLU A 157 22.35 -6.98 49.48
N ILE A 158 22.53 -7.56 48.29
CA ILE A 158 22.43 -6.86 47.00
C ILE A 158 21.41 -7.59 46.13
N PHE A 159 20.42 -6.85 45.64
CA PHE A 159 19.39 -7.35 44.73
C PHE A 159 19.47 -6.61 43.39
N ILE A 160 19.30 -7.33 42.28
CA ILE A 160 19.34 -6.77 40.92
C ILE A 160 17.96 -6.96 40.28
N TYR A 161 17.40 -5.89 39.74
CA TYR A 161 16.10 -5.89 39.10
C TYR A 161 16.19 -5.34 37.67
N ASP A 162 15.40 -5.92 36.76
CA ASP A 162 15.37 -5.51 35.36
C ASP A 162 14.60 -4.20 35.11
N SER A 163 13.82 -3.71 36.09
CA SER A 163 13.14 -2.41 35.99
C SER A 163 12.71 -1.83 37.34
N LEU A 164 12.47 -0.52 37.37
CA LEU A 164 11.89 0.21 38.52
C LEU A 164 10.54 -0.34 38.97
N ARG A 165 9.73 -0.88 38.05
CA ARG A 165 8.42 -1.45 38.39
C ARG A 165 8.54 -2.79 39.09
N ILE A 166 9.48 -3.64 38.66
CA ILE A 166 9.75 -4.92 39.33
C ILE A 166 10.27 -4.65 40.75
N ALA A 167 11.25 -3.76 40.89
CA ALA A 167 11.77 -3.36 42.19
C ALA A 167 10.69 -2.73 43.10
N GLY A 168 9.78 -1.93 42.53
CA GLY A 168 8.63 -1.38 43.24
C GLY A 168 7.70 -2.44 43.78
N LYS A 169 7.41 -3.46 42.97
CA LYS A 169 6.54 -4.56 43.36
C LYS A 169 7.13 -5.36 44.52
N GLU A 170 8.41 -5.71 44.46
CA GLU A 170 9.12 -6.47 45.51
C GLU A 170 9.32 -5.66 46.81
N LEU A 171 9.65 -4.36 46.71
CA LEU A 171 9.82 -3.49 47.87
C LEU A 171 8.48 -2.97 48.46
N HIS A 172 7.35 -3.45 47.93
CA HIS A 172 6.01 -2.99 48.25
C HIS A 172 5.90 -1.45 48.23
N SER A 173 6.34 -0.84 47.13
CA SER A 173 6.37 0.60 46.93
C SER A 173 6.03 1.00 45.50
N ASN A 174 5.56 2.23 45.33
CA ASN A 174 5.36 2.78 44.01
C ASN A 174 6.72 3.01 43.33
N HIS A 175 6.86 2.56 42.08
CA HIS A 175 8.06 2.80 41.26
C HIS A 175 8.49 4.27 41.20
N ASN A 176 7.55 5.23 41.34
CA ASN A 176 7.86 6.66 41.44
C ASN A 176 8.66 7.01 42.70
N SER A 177 8.37 6.38 43.83
CA SER A 177 9.10 6.59 45.09
C SER A 177 10.52 6.05 44.98
N ILE A 178 10.69 4.89 44.34
CA ILE A 178 12.01 4.34 44.03
C ILE A 178 12.78 5.25 43.09
N LYS A 179 12.14 5.74 42.02
CA LYS A 179 12.73 6.69 41.07
C LYS A 179 13.17 7.98 41.77
N TYR A 180 12.37 8.51 42.68
CA TYR A 180 12.72 9.69 43.47
C TYR A 180 13.98 9.46 44.31
N ASN A 181 14.10 8.31 44.98
CA ASN A 181 15.27 8.00 45.81
C ASN A 181 16.52 7.73 44.96
N LEU A 182 16.37 7.06 43.81
CA LEU A 182 17.43 6.89 42.81
C LEU A 182 17.96 8.25 42.31
N ASN A 183 17.06 9.15 41.91
CA ASN A 183 17.44 10.46 41.37
C ASN A 183 18.12 11.36 42.42
N ASN A 184 17.64 11.31 43.67
CA ASN A 184 18.15 12.15 44.74
C ASN A 184 19.29 11.50 45.55
N LYS A 185 19.74 10.30 45.17
CA LYS A 185 20.76 9.50 45.88
C LYS A 185 20.45 9.34 47.37
N LYS A 186 19.17 9.29 47.73
CA LYS A 186 18.70 9.12 49.12
C LYS A 186 18.47 7.64 49.41
N LEU A 187 18.66 7.26 50.67
CA LEU A 187 18.29 5.93 51.15
C LEU A 187 16.77 5.77 51.12
N PHE A 188 16.30 4.80 50.35
CA PHE A 188 14.90 4.44 50.33
C PHE A 188 14.50 3.83 51.68
N ARG A 189 13.51 4.45 52.35
CA ARG A 189 13.09 4.14 53.72
C ARG A 189 14.23 4.12 54.75
N GLY A 190 15.32 4.86 54.49
CA GLY A 190 16.50 4.87 55.38
C GLY A 190 17.28 3.55 55.43
N ARG A 191 16.95 2.57 54.58
CA ARG A 191 17.52 1.21 54.61
C ARG A 191 18.18 0.79 53.30
N TYR A 192 17.58 1.14 52.16
CA TYR A 192 17.99 0.62 50.87
C TYR A 192 18.67 1.70 50.01
N LEU A 193 19.88 1.43 49.55
CA LEU A 193 20.58 2.26 48.57
C LEU A 193 20.27 1.74 47.16
N ILE A 194 19.79 2.61 46.27
CA ILE A 194 19.35 2.22 44.93
C ILE A 194 20.26 2.89 43.91
N THR A 195 20.91 2.08 43.07
CA THR A 195 21.82 2.54 42.01
C THR A 195 21.40 1.99 40.66
N ARG A 196 21.67 2.75 39.60
CA ARG A 196 21.43 2.32 38.23
C ARG A 196 22.60 1.46 37.77
N ILE A 197 22.29 0.35 37.10
CA ILE A 197 23.28 -0.46 36.39
C ILE A 197 23.19 -0.02 34.93
N ASP A 198 24.18 0.73 34.48
CA ASP A 198 24.34 0.99 33.06
C ASP A 198 24.98 -0.24 32.43
N SER A 199 24.24 -0.88 31.53
CA SER A 199 24.78 -1.90 30.64
C SER A 199 25.48 -1.18 29.48
N ASP A 200 26.80 -1.34 29.39
CA ASP A 200 27.60 -1.01 28.19
C ASP A 200 27.06 -1.73 26.94
#